data_AF-A0A929B8D9-F1
#
_entry.id   AF-A0A929B8D9-F1
#
_cell.length_a   1.000
_cell.length_b   1.000
_cell.length_c   1.000
_cell.angle_alpha   90.00
_cell.angle_beta   90.00
_cell.angle_gamma   90.00
#
_symmetry.space_group_name_H-M   'P 1'
#
loop_
_entity.id
_entity.type
_entity.pdbx_description
1 polymer ?
#
loop_
_entity_poly.entity_id
_entity_poly.type
_entity_poly.pdbx_seq_one_letter_code
_entity_poly.pdbx_strand_id
1 'polypeptide(L)' 'MSEIQNGVPAQVLSDVAWRKSRYSGAVGNCVEVASLIDGGIAVRNSRFPDGPALVYTREEIAAFVHGAKDGEFDDLIA' A
#
# COMPACT_ATOMS: atom_id res chain seq x y z
N MET A 1 23.25 -1.30 0.19
CA MET A 1 21.84 -1.24 -0.22
C MET A 1 21.07 -0.84 1.02
N SER A 2 20.38 0.31 0.99
CA SER A 2 19.61 0.79 2.13
C SER A 2 18.50 -0.20 2.42
N GLU A 3 18.40 -0.65 3.67
CA GLU A 3 17.33 -1.53 4.12
C GLU A 3 15.98 -0.79 3.97
N ILE A 4 15.01 -1.42 3.28
CA ILE A 4 13.70 -0.81 3.10
C ILE A 4 12.94 -0.97 4.42
N GLN A 5 12.98 0.07 5.25
CA GLN A 5 12.23 0.12 6.50
C GLN A 5 10.76 0.53 6.25
N ASN A 6 9.86 0.11 7.13
CA ASN A 6 8.51 0.65 7.16
C ASN A 6 8.52 2.17 7.44
N GLY A 7 7.79 2.96 6.65
CA GLY A 7 7.69 4.41 6.79
C GLY A 7 8.72 5.22 5.99
N VAL A 8 9.45 4.58 5.06
CA VAL A 8 10.41 5.29 4.18
C VAL A 8 9.70 6.24 3.21
N PRO A 9 10.35 7.31 2.73
CA PRO A 9 9.80 8.12 1.65
C PRO A 9 9.52 7.29 0.40
N ALA A 10 8.33 7.40 -0.19
CA ALA A 10 7.96 6.59 -1.35
C ALA A 10 8.89 6.78 -2.56
N GLN A 11 9.57 7.92 -2.65
CA GLN A 11 10.57 8.20 -3.70
C GLN A 11 11.82 7.31 -3.61
N VAL A 12 12.16 6.77 -2.44
CA VAL A 12 13.31 5.86 -2.31
C VAL A 12 12.99 4.44 -2.81
N LEU A 13 11.71 4.12 -3.01
CA LEU A 13 11.25 2.89 -3.62
C LEU A 13 11.32 3.04 -5.16
N SER A 14 12.54 3.02 -5.69
CA SER A 14 12.78 3.09 -7.13
C SER A 14 12.25 1.85 -7.87
N ASP A 15 11.75 2.04 -9.09
CA ASP A 15 11.30 0.99 -10.01
C ASP A 15 10.11 0.12 -9.55
N VAL A 16 9.27 0.65 -8.67
CA VAL A 16 8.05 -0.03 -8.23
C VAL A 16 6.81 0.46 -8.99
N ALA A 17 5.96 -0.48 -9.40
CA ALA A 17 4.71 -0.17 -10.09
C ALA A 17 3.56 0.04 -9.09
N TRP A 18 3.24 1.30 -8.81
CA TRP A 18 2.10 1.66 -7.96
C TRP A 18 0.76 1.36 -8.64
N ARG A 19 -0.13 0.71 -7.91
CA ARG A 19 -1.47 0.35 -8.38
C ARG A 19 -2.53 0.80 -7.38
N LYS A 20 -3.56 1.48 -7.88
CA LYS A 20 -4.78 1.79 -7.12
C LYS A 20 -5.90 0.79 -7.41
N SER A 21 -6.91 0.76 -6.54
CA SER A 21 -8.13 0.00 -6.77
C SER A 21 -8.90 0.54 -7.98
N ARG A 22 -9.57 -0.35 -8.74
CA ARG A 22 -10.52 0.04 -9.80
C ARG A 22 -11.75 0.77 -9.27
N TYR A 23 -12.05 0.61 -7.98
CA TYR A 23 -13.13 1.33 -7.30
C TYR A 23 -12.72 2.76 -6.92
N SER A 24 -11.45 3.10 -7.05
CA SER A 24 -10.96 4.45 -6.77
C SER A 24 -11.24 5.40 -7.94
N GLY A 25 -11.86 6.55 -7.63
CA GLY A 25 -12.15 7.59 -8.61
C GLY A 25 -10.91 8.31 -9.16
N ALA A 26 -11.16 9.32 -10.00
CA ALA A 26 -10.11 10.14 -10.63
C ALA A 26 -9.51 11.21 -9.69
N VAL A 27 -10.16 11.53 -8.57
CA VAL A 27 -9.93 12.79 -7.83
C VAL A 27 -9.03 12.64 -6.59
N GLY A 28 -8.09 11.67 -6.60
CA GLY A 28 -7.22 11.40 -5.45
C GLY A 28 -7.95 10.75 -4.27
N ASN A 29 -7.27 10.55 -3.13
CA ASN A 29 -7.66 9.67 -1.99
C ASN A 29 -7.45 8.17 -2.17
N CYS A 30 -6.71 7.77 -3.20
CA CYS A 30 -6.56 6.36 -3.48
C CYS A 30 -5.49 5.80 -2.54
N VAL A 31 -5.76 4.65 -1.95
CA VAL A 31 -4.69 3.80 -1.44
C VAL A 31 -4.01 3.18 -2.65
N GLU A 32 -2.70 3.33 -2.74
CA GLU A 32 -1.86 2.74 -3.76
C GLU A 32 -0.98 1.67 -3.15
N VAL A 33 -0.82 0.56 -3.86
CA VAL A 33 0.00 -0.58 -3.43
C VAL A 33 1.02 -0.94 -4.50
N ALA A 34 2.22 -1.34 -4.10
CA ALA A 34 3.28 -1.79 -5.00
C ALA A 34 3.99 -3.02 -4.43
N SER A 35 4.41 -3.95 -5.30
CA SER A 35 5.28 -5.06 -4.90
C SER A 35 6.73 -4.61 -4.93
N LEU A 36 7.50 -5.00 -3.92
CA LEU A 36 8.93 -4.73 -3.79
C LEU A 36 9.75 -5.93 -4.26
N ILE A 37 11.01 -5.67 -4.61
CA ILE A 37 11.94 -6.70 -5.12
C ILE A 37 12.28 -7.78 -4.09
N ASP A 38 12.26 -7.42 -2.80
CA ASP A 38 12.50 -8.30 -1.67
C ASP A 38 11.25 -9.11 -1.25
N GLY A 39 10.15 -8.95 -1.98
CA GLY A 39 8.89 -9.64 -1.71
C GLY A 39 7.93 -8.89 -0.78
N GLY A 40 8.35 -7.75 -0.22
CA GLY A 40 7.49 -6.86 0.56
C GLY A 40 6.43 -6.16 -0.29
N ILE A 41 5.46 -5.54 0.38
CA ILE A 41 4.40 -4.76 -0.24
C ILE A 41 4.41 -3.36 0.38
N ALA A 42 4.56 -2.36 -0.48
CA ALA A 42 4.46 -0.96 -0.08
C ALA A 42 3.03 -0.44 -0.25
N VAL A 43 2.58 0.39 0.68
CA VAL A 43 1.28 1.06 0.69
C VAL A 43 1.48 2.55 0.88
N ARG A 44 0.88 3.39 0.02
CA ARG A 44 0.93 4.85 0.18
C ARG A 44 -0.40 5.52 -0.15
N ASN A 45 -0.51 6.79 0.23
CA ASN A 45 -1.66 7.63 -0.11
C ASN A 45 -1.37 8.41 -1.41
N SER A 46 -2.25 8.29 -2.41
CA SER A 46 -2.09 8.95 -3.70
C SER A 46 -2.08 10.50 -3.63
N ARG A 47 -2.55 11.10 -2.52
CA ARG A 47 -2.45 12.55 -2.27
C ARG A 47 -1.03 13.00 -1.92
N PHE A 48 -0.21 12.08 -1.44
CA PHE A 48 1.16 12.30 -1.01
C PHE A 48 2.06 11.28 -1.69
N PRO A 49 2.19 11.32 -3.03
CA PRO A 49 2.95 10.31 -3.79
C PRO A 49 4.43 10.27 -3.39
N ASP A 50 4.95 11.37 -2.86
CA ASP A 50 6.32 11.51 -2.34
C ASP A 50 6.42 11.35 -0.81
N GLY A 51 5.27 11.20 -0.14
CA GLY A 51 5.19 11.01 1.31
C GLY A 51 5.67 9.63 1.76
N PRO A 52 5.47 9.27 3.04
CA PRO A 52 5.88 7.97 3.54
C PRO A 52 5.09 6.84 2.88
N ALA A 53 5.78 5.77 2.53
CA ALA A 53 5.22 4.47 2.20
C ALA A 53 5.35 3.54 3.40
N LEU A 54 4.24 2.88 3.75
CA LEU A 54 4.27 1.79 4.72
C LEU A 54 4.68 0.51 4.03
N VAL A 55 5.58 -0.26 4.64
CA VAL A 55 6.12 -1.50 4.06
C VAL A 55 5.72 -2.65 4.95
N TYR A 56 5.02 -3.60 4.36
CA TYR A 56 4.51 -4.80 5.01
C TYR A 56 5.09 -6.05 4.35
N THR A 57 5.13 -7.12 5.12
CA THR A 57 5.39 -8.47 4.60
C THR A 57 4.22 -8.92 3.71
N ARG A 58 4.48 -9.94 2.89
CA ARG A 58 3.44 -10.55 2.05
C ARG A 58 2.35 -11.18 2.92
N GLU A 59 2.74 -11.77 4.04
CA GLU A 59 1.87 -12.47 4.98
C GLU A 59 0.90 -11.51 5.67
N GLU A 60 1.38 -10.33 6.10
CA GLU A 60 0.54 -9.29 6.68
C GLU A 60 -0.51 -8.77 5.69
N ILE A 61 -0.11 -8.52 4.44
CA ILE A 61 -1.06 -8.10 3.39
C ILE A 61 -2.04 -9.22 3.03
N ALA A 62 -1.60 -10.48 2.99
CA ALA A 62 -2.48 -11.61 2.74
C ALA A 62 -3.56 -11.73 3.82
N ALA A 63 -3.16 -11.64 5.09
CA ALA A 63 -4.10 -11.63 6.22
C ALA A 63 -5.07 -10.45 6.14
N PHE A 64 -4.59 -9.23 5.89
CA PHE A 64 -5.44 -8.06 5.71
C PHE A 64 -6.46 -8.23 4.57
N VAL A 65 -6.03 -8.77 3.42
CA VAL A 65 -6.91 -9.00 2.27
C VAL A 65 -7.97 -10.07 2.57
N HIS A 66 -7.65 -11.10 3.37
CA HIS A 66 -8.63 -12.07 3.81
C HIS A 66 -9.69 -11.42 4.72
N GLY A 67 -9.28 -10.72 5.78
CA GLY A 67 -10.22 -10.02 6.67
C GLY A 67 -11.09 -8.99 5.95
N ALA A 68 -10.50 -8.23 5.01
CA ALA A 68 -11.26 -7.29 4.18
C ALA A 68 -12.28 -7.96 3.26
N LYS A 69 -12.01 -9.19 2.78
CA LYS A 69 -12.98 -9.97 1.98
C LYS A 69 -14.09 -10.57 2.85
N ASP A 70 -13.77 -10.89 4.09
CA ASP A 70 -14.72 -11.41 5.07
C ASP A 70 -15.60 -10.31 5.70
N GLY A 71 -15.35 -9.04 5.35
CA GLY A 71 -16.12 -7.88 5.81
C GLY A 71 -15.73 -7.41 7.22
N GLU A 72 -14.57 -7.84 7.74
CA GLU A 72 -14.15 -7.55 9.13
C GLU A 72 -13.94 -6.06 9.43
N PHE A 73 -13.89 -5.20 8.40
CA PHE A 73 -13.63 -3.77 8.51
C PHE A 73 -14.76 -2.90 7.94
N ASP A 74 -15.91 -3.49 7.59
CA ASP A 74 -17.03 -2.74 6.99
C ASP A 74 -17.64 -1.73 7.97
N ASP A 75 -17.50 -1.95 9.29
CA ASP A 75 -17.92 -1.04 10.35
C ASP A 75 -17.19 0.32 10.30
N LEU A 76 -15.98 0.37 9.74
CA LEU A 76 -15.19 1.59 9.59
C LEU A 76 -15.76 2.56 8.54
N ILE A 77 -16.69 2.10 7.69
CA ILE A 77 -17.27 2.88 6.59
C ILE A 77 -18.81 2.90 6.60
N ALA A 78 -19.42 2.40 7.68
CA ALA A 78 -20.86 2.36 7.87
C ALA A 78 -21.48 3.73 8.16
#